data_AF-A0AB37DD80-F1
#
_entry.id   AF-A0AB37DD80-F1
#
_cell.length_a   1.000
_cell.length_b   1.000
_cell.length_c   1.000
_cell.angle_alpha   90.00
_cell.angle_beta   90.00
_cell.angle_gamma   90.00
#
_symmetry.space_group_name_H-M   'P 1'
#
loop_
_entity.id
_entity.type
_entity.pdbx_description
1 polymer ?
#
loop_
_entity_poly.entity_id
_entity_poly.type
_entity_poly.pdbx_seq_one_letter_code
_entity_poly.pdbx_strand_id
1 'polypeptide(L)'
;MVALVVQPICLEKILFKSKVNYSQHIIVVISALIIILFCSLVNIPEKTILILHFILIGFSEEILYRMIILDRMKSSYNILESIVITALIFAFLGHISEPILDNLMVRFPLGIFLAFIRIKFNNIGIPTIIHTLYNVLVTF
;
A
#
# COMPACT_ATOMS: atom_id res chain seq x y z
N MET A 1 -4.89 -6.75 -7.16
CA MET A 1 -3.56 -6.53 -6.52
C MET A 1 -3.45 -7.06 -5.07
N VAL A 2 -4.22 -8.07 -4.63
CA VAL A 2 -4.14 -8.60 -3.24
C VAL A 2 -2.84 -9.40 -2.98
N ALA A 3 -2.10 -9.77 -4.02
CA ALA A 3 -0.84 -10.51 -3.92
C ALA A 3 0.32 -9.70 -3.27
N LEU A 4 0.17 -8.39 -3.06
CA LEU A 4 1.28 -7.48 -2.81
C LEU A 4 1.69 -7.25 -1.34
N VAL A 5 1.19 -7.98 -0.33
CA VAL A 5 1.73 -7.82 1.06
C VAL A 5 2.74 -8.88 1.42
N VAL A 6 2.43 -10.13 1.07
CA VAL A 6 3.34 -11.24 1.36
C VAL A 6 4.57 -11.11 0.46
N GLN A 7 4.37 -10.69 -0.80
CA GLN A 7 5.45 -10.61 -1.78
C GLN A 7 6.57 -9.63 -1.37
N PRO A 8 6.32 -8.40 -0.91
CA PRO A 8 7.37 -7.49 -0.50
C PRO A 8 8.03 -7.84 0.82
N ILE A 9 7.27 -8.34 1.80
CA ILE A 9 7.83 -8.78 3.08
C ILE A 9 8.76 -9.98 2.86
N CYS A 10 8.37 -10.91 2.00
CA CYS A 10 9.21 -12.03 1.58
C CYS A 10 10.43 -11.54 0.80
N LEU A 11 10.26 -10.63 -0.17
CA LEU A 11 11.38 -10.02 -0.91
C LEU A 11 12.38 -9.36 0.04
N GLU A 12 11.90 -8.62 1.05
CA GLU A 12 12.77 -7.92 1.98
C GLU A 12 13.58 -8.88 2.86
N LYS A 13 12.93 -9.93 3.36
CA LYS A 13 13.62 -10.96 4.15
C LYS A 13 14.62 -11.76 3.33
N ILE A 14 14.27 -12.13 2.09
CA ILE A 14 15.11 -12.97 1.24
C ILE A 14 16.30 -12.18 0.67
N LEU A 15 16.03 -11.02 0.06
CA LEU A 15 17.08 -10.25 -0.62
C LEU A 15 17.95 -9.44 0.34
N PHE A 16 17.36 -8.87 1.39
CA PHE A 16 18.06 -7.92 2.26
C PHE A 16 18.35 -8.46 3.67
N LYS A 17 17.97 -9.72 3.96
CA LYS A 17 18.17 -10.37 5.27
C LYS A 17 17.69 -9.50 6.45
N SER A 18 16.62 -8.73 6.22
CA SER A 18 16.07 -7.82 7.20
C SER A 18 15.61 -8.57 8.45
N LYS A 19 15.98 -8.07 9.64
CA LYS A 19 15.54 -8.62 10.93
C LYS A 19 14.21 -8.00 11.41
N VAL A 20 13.58 -7.14 10.61
CA VAL A 20 12.32 -6.49 10.96
C VAL A 20 11.22 -7.56 11.11
N ASN A 21 10.50 -7.50 12.23
CA ASN A 21 9.44 -8.44 12.52
C ASN A 21 8.10 -7.94 11.95
N TYR A 22 7.69 -8.53 10.84
CA TYR A 22 6.43 -8.21 10.16
C TYR A 22 5.25 -9.11 10.57
N SER A 23 5.38 -9.96 11.59
CA SER A 23 4.36 -10.96 11.94
C SER A 23 2.99 -10.34 12.20
N GLN A 24 2.94 -9.20 12.89
CA GLN A 24 1.69 -8.49 13.18
C GLN A 24 0.96 -8.05 11.91
N HIS A 25 1.68 -7.52 10.92
CA HIS A 25 1.08 -7.10 9.65
C HIS A 25 0.59 -8.29 8.82
N ILE A 26 1.32 -9.40 8.82
CA ILE A 26 0.90 -10.64 8.15
C ILE A 26 -0.39 -11.17 8.78
N ILE A 27 -0.47 -11.18 10.12
CA ILE A 27 -1.68 -11.61 10.85
C ILE A 27 -2.88 -10.75 10.47
N VAL A 28 -2.72 -9.42 10.38
CA VAL A 28 -3.80 -8.49 9.96
C VAL A 28 -4.29 -8.77 8.55
N VAL A 29 -3.39 -9.09 7.61
CA VAL A 29 -3.77 -9.41 6.23
C VAL A 29 -4.51 -10.74 6.16
N ILE A 30 -4.02 -11.76 6.84
CA ILE A 30 -4.66 -13.08 6.89
C ILE A 30 -6.05 -12.97 7.52
N SER A 31 -6.19 -12.23 8.63
CA SER A 31 -7.50 -12.04 9.27
C SER A 31 -8.47 -11.28 8.37
N ALA A 32 -8.02 -10.24 7.67
CA ALA A 32 -8.85 -9.52 6.71
C ALA A 32 -9.32 -10.40 5.55
N LEU A 33 -8.45 -11.28 5.02
CA LEU A 33 -8.82 -12.23 3.98
C LEU A 33 -9.86 -13.24 4.46
N ILE A 34 -9.72 -13.77 5.68
CA ILE A 34 -10.70 -14.68 6.29
C ILE A 34 -12.05 -13.97 6.47
N ILE A 35 -12.06 -12.70 6.91
CA ILE A 35 -13.28 -11.91 7.06
C ILE A 35 -13.97 -11.72 5.70
N ILE A 36 -13.22 -11.36 4.66
CA ILE A 36 -13.77 -11.21 3.30
C ILE A 36 -14.39 -12.52 2.79
N LEU A 37 -13.70 -13.65 2.99
CA LEU A 37 -14.21 -14.97 2.65
C LEU A 37 -15.49 -15.31 3.43
N PHE A 38 -15.54 -15.00 4.72
CA PHE A 38 -16.73 -15.25 5.52
C PHE A 38 -17.91 -14.36 5.06
N CYS A 39 -17.66 -13.08 4.77
CA CYS A 39 -18.67 -12.17 4.23
C CYS A 39 -19.24 -12.66 2.89
N SER A 40 -18.41 -13.22 2.01
CA SER A 40 -18.89 -13.77 0.74
C SER A 40 -19.73 -15.04 0.94
N LEU A 41 -19.38 -15.90 1.90
CA LEU A 41 -20.14 -17.12 2.23
C LEU A 41 -21.52 -16.83 2.83
N VAL A 42 -21.68 -15.70 3.54
CA VAL A 42 -22.95 -15.30 4.20
C VAL A 42 -23.77 -14.33 3.32
N ASN A 43 -23.41 -14.16 2.03
CA ASN A 43 -24.11 -13.32 1.06
C ASN A 43 -24.27 -11.84 1.50
N ILE A 44 -23.23 -11.29 2.14
CA ILE A 44 -23.16 -9.85 2.42
C ILE A 44 -23.16 -9.05 1.10
N PRO A 45 -23.75 -7.83 1.04
CA PRO A 45 -23.78 -7.04 -0.17
C PRO A 45 -22.39 -6.82 -0.80
N GLU A 46 -22.30 -6.94 -2.12
CA GLU A 46 -21.05 -6.84 -2.87
C GLU A 46 -20.30 -5.53 -2.60
N LYS A 47 -21.02 -4.41 -2.43
CA LYS A 47 -20.42 -3.11 -2.07
C LYS A 47 -19.62 -3.18 -0.77
N THR A 48 -20.13 -3.88 0.24
CA THR A 48 -19.45 -4.04 1.53
C THR A 48 -18.18 -4.87 1.37
N ILE A 49 -18.26 -5.96 0.60
CA ILE A 49 -17.10 -6.82 0.28
C ILE A 49 -16.03 -6.01 -0.46
N LEU A 50 -16.43 -5.15 -1.40
CA LEU A 50 -15.52 -4.28 -2.16
C LEU A 50 -14.84 -3.22 -1.28
N ILE A 51 -15.56 -2.62 -0.32
CA ILE A 51 -14.96 -1.68 0.64
C ILE A 51 -13.91 -2.39 1.51
N LEU A 52 -14.21 -3.59 2.01
CA LEU A 52 -13.25 -4.40 2.77
C LEU A 52 -12.01 -4.74 1.92
N HIS A 53 -12.22 -5.04 0.64
CA HIS A 53 -11.15 -5.27 -0.31
C HIS A 53 -10.26 -4.03 -0.49
N PHE A 54 -10.83 -2.83 -0.59
CA PHE A 54 -10.05 -1.60 -0.69
C PHE A 54 -9.28 -1.26 0.58
N ILE A 55 -9.82 -1.55 1.77
CA ILE A 55 -9.08 -1.42 3.03
C ILE A 55 -7.84 -2.33 2.98
N LEU A 56 -8.01 -3.57 2.53
CA LEU A 56 -6.91 -4.51 2.42
C LEU A 56 -5.86 -4.01 1.41
N ILE A 57 -6.27 -3.58 0.22
CA ILE A 57 -5.34 -3.02 -0.79
C ILE A 57 -4.60 -1.80 -0.24
N GLY A 58 -5.31 -0.82 0.33
CA GLY A 58 -4.70 0.38 0.87
C GLY A 58 -3.64 0.05 1.92
N PHE A 59 -3.97 -0.83 2.87
CA PHE A 59 -3.00 -1.26 3.89
C PHE A 59 -1.79 -1.97 3.27
N SER A 60 -2.06 -2.81 2.28
CA SER A 60 -1.05 -3.61 1.57
C SER A 60 -0.01 -2.74 0.88
N GLU A 61 -0.49 -1.81 0.08
CA GLU A 61 0.35 -0.92 -0.71
C GLU A 61 1.09 0.08 0.18
N GLU A 62 0.45 0.60 1.23
CA GLU A 62 1.14 1.50 2.16
C GLU A 62 2.25 0.80 2.95
N ILE A 63 2.09 -0.47 3.33
CA ILE A 63 3.20 -1.25 3.89
C ILE A 63 4.36 -1.30 2.89
N LEU A 64 4.09 -1.67 1.66
CA LEU A 64 5.12 -1.84 0.64
C LEU A 64 5.86 -0.53 0.36
N TYR A 65 5.12 0.50 -0.03
CA TYR A 65 5.72 1.72 -0.52
C TYR A 65 6.18 2.61 0.64
N ARG A 66 5.39 2.76 1.72
CA ARG A 66 5.62 3.79 2.75
C ARG A 66 6.35 3.27 3.97
N MET A 67 6.32 1.97 4.23
CA MET A 67 7.15 1.36 5.27
C MET A 67 8.42 0.76 4.67
N ILE A 68 8.33 -0.14 3.71
CA ILE A 68 9.50 -0.88 3.23
C ILE A 68 10.37 -0.03 2.29
N ILE A 69 9.81 0.43 1.17
CA ILE A 69 10.59 1.14 0.14
C ILE A 69 11.04 2.52 0.63
N LEU A 70 10.13 3.33 1.20
CA LEU A 70 10.46 4.68 1.65
C LEU A 70 11.53 4.70 2.74
N ASP A 71 11.43 3.83 3.77
CA ASP A 71 12.44 3.79 4.82
C ASP A 71 13.78 3.25 4.29
N ARG A 72 13.77 2.39 3.27
CA ARG A 72 14.98 2.00 2.56
C ARG A 72 15.59 3.18 1.82
N MET A 73 14.82 3.93 1.04
CA MET A 73 15.34 5.09 0.29
C MET A 73 15.94 6.13 1.24
N LYS A 74 15.31 6.38 2.39
CA LYS A 74 15.82 7.29 3.42
C LYS A 74 17.19 6.90 3.99
N SER A 75 17.61 5.64 3.85
CA SER A 75 18.93 5.18 4.29
C SER A 75 20.06 5.51 3.31
N SER A 76 19.73 5.91 2.08
CA SER A 76 20.70 6.16 1.00
C SER A 76 20.53 7.52 0.31
N TYR A 77 19.37 8.16 0.46
CA TYR A 77 18.99 9.41 -0.20
C TYR A 77 18.45 10.41 0.81
N ASN A 78 18.38 11.69 0.41
CA ASN A 78 17.71 12.69 1.24
C ASN A 78 16.19 12.49 1.24
N ILE A 79 15.48 13.22 2.12
CA ILE A 79 14.04 13.03 2.33
C ILE A 79 13.23 13.30 1.05
N LEU A 80 13.56 14.37 0.31
CA LEU A 80 12.82 14.74 -0.90
C LEU A 80 13.05 13.72 -2.02
N GLU A 81 14.30 13.31 -2.23
CA GLU A 81 14.65 12.24 -3.17
C GLU A 81 13.92 10.94 -2.84
N SER A 82 13.90 10.56 -1.55
CA SER A 82 13.22 9.34 -1.09
C SER A 82 11.72 9.36 -1.36
N ILE A 83 11.07 10.52 -1.19
CA ILE A 83 9.65 10.72 -1.52
C ILE A 83 9.43 10.55 -3.02
N VAL A 84 10.22 11.24 -3.85
CA VAL A 84 10.07 11.23 -5.31
C VAL A 84 10.30 9.83 -5.87
N ILE A 85 11.37 9.15 -5.46
CA ILE A 85 11.70 7.79 -5.91
C ILE A 85 10.59 6.82 -5.55
N THR A 86 10.15 6.81 -4.28
CA THR A 86 9.06 5.94 -3.84
C THR A 86 7.76 6.21 -4.60
N ALA A 87 7.43 7.48 -4.86
CA ALA A 87 6.24 7.86 -5.61
C ALA A 87 6.30 7.42 -7.09
N LEU A 88 7.49 7.51 -7.72
CA LEU A 88 7.69 7.00 -9.09
C LEU A 88 7.51 5.48 -9.15
N ILE A 89 8.05 4.75 -8.17
CA ILE A 89 7.88 3.29 -8.09
C ILE A 89 6.39 2.94 -7.90
N PHE A 90 5.69 3.63 -7.00
CA PHE A 90 4.25 3.44 -6.80
C PHE A 90 3.45 3.66 -8.10
N ALA A 91 3.71 4.77 -8.79
CA ALA A 91 2.96 5.17 -9.96
C ALA A 91 3.25 4.33 -11.21
N PHE A 92 4.51 4.01 -11.49
CA PHE A 92 4.89 3.39 -12.77
C PHE A 92 5.22 1.90 -12.67
N LEU A 93 5.77 1.44 -11.55
CA LEU A 93 6.03 0.01 -11.34
C LEU A 93 4.82 -0.67 -10.70
N GLY A 94 4.22 -0.04 -9.68
CA GLY A 94 3.03 -0.55 -9.00
C GLY A 94 1.80 -0.63 -9.90
N HIS A 95 1.71 0.27 -10.87
CA HIS A 95 0.57 0.41 -11.77
C HIS A 95 0.98 0.35 -13.23
N ILE A 96 1.93 -0.54 -13.56
CA ILE A 96 2.49 -0.66 -14.92
C ILE A 96 1.44 -1.01 -16.00
N SER A 97 0.34 -1.64 -15.60
CA SER A 97 -0.78 -1.99 -16.50
C SER A 97 -1.71 -0.81 -16.80
N GLU A 98 -1.58 0.29 -16.09
CA GLU A 98 -2.45 1.46 -16.20
C GLU A 98 -1.91 2.48 -17.21
N PRO A 99 -2.76 3.39 -17.75
CA PRO A 99 -2.31 4.42 -18.67
C PRO A 99 -1.21 5.30 -18.06
N ILE A 100 -0.17 5.57 -18.85
CA ILE A 100 0.98 6.38 -18.44
C ILE A 100 0.54 7.77 -17.95
N LEU A 101 -0.45 8.37 -18.62
CA LEU A 101 -0.95 9.70 -18.26
C LEU A 101 -1.63 9.69 -16.89
N ASP A 102 -2.43 8.66 -16.58
CA ASP A 102 -3.08 8.51 -15.26
C ASP A 102 -2.05 8.25 -14.17
N ASN A 103 -1.03 7.45 -14.47
CA ASN A 103 0.09 7.22 -13.56
C ASN A 103 0.82 8.52 -13.24
N LEU A 104 1.07 9.37 -14.24
CA LEU A 104 1.78 10.64 -14.05
C LEU A 104 0.93 11.70 -13.36
N MET A 105 -0.35 11.85 -13.73
CA MET A 105 -1.19 12.98 -13.29
C MET A 105 -1.97 12.69 -12.01
N VAL A 106 -2.19 11.41 -11.69
CA VAL A 106 -3.01 11.03 -10.53
C VAL A 106 -2.16 10.24 -9.53
N ARG A 107 -1.57 9.13 -9.97
CA ARG A 107 -0.89 8.21 -9.04
C ARG A 107 0.43 8.74 -8.53
N PHE A 108 1.21 9.44 -9.35
CA PHE A 108 2.48 10.04 -8.91
C PHE A 108 2.26 11.17 -7.88
N PRO A 109 1.34 12.15 -8.10
CA PRO A 109 1.00 13.16 -7.09
C PRO A 109 0.44 12.55 -5.80
N LEU A 110 -0.48 11.58 -5.92
CA LEU A 110 -0.98 10.83 -4.76
C LEU A 110 0.18 10.11 -4.05
N GLY A 111 1.10 9.55 -4.83
CA GLY A 111 2.34 8.92 -4.42
C GLY A 111 3.15 9.77 -3.45
N ILE A 112 3.45 11.00 -3.91
CA ILE A 112 4.16 12.04 -3.17
C ILE A 112 3.39 12.41 -1.90
N PHE A 113 2.09 12.68 -2.04
CA PHE A 113 1.26 13.11 -0.92
C PHE A 113 1.24 12.08 0.21
N LEU A 114 0.99 10.81 -0.10
CA LEU A 114 0.96 9.73 0.90
C LEU A 114 2.34 9.52 1.55
N ALA A 115 3.43 9.62 0.79
CA ALA A 115 4.79 9.54 1.35
C ALA A 115 5.10 10.72 2.29
N PHE A 116 4.66 11.93 1.92
CA PHE A 116 4.78 13.10 2.79
C PHE A 116 3.98 12.93 4.10
N ILE A 117 2.73 12.45 4.02
CA ILE A 117 1.90 12.16 5.21
C ILE A 117 2.59 11.12 6.10
N ARG A 118 3.11 10.03 5.52
CA ARG A 118 3.86 9.00 6.26
C ARG A 118 5.02 9.59 7.06
N ILE A 119 5.79 10.51 6.46
CA ILE A 119 6.94 11.14 7.10
C ILE A 119 6.48 12.12 8.18
N LYS A 120 5.54 13.01 7.84
CA LYS A 120 5.06 14.07 8.74
C LYS A 120 4.49 13.52 10.04
N PHE A 121 3.72 12.44 9.96
CA PHE A 121 3.04 11.85 11.12
C PHE A 121 3.75 10.62 11.69
N ASN A 122 4.82 10.16 11.04
CA ASN A 122 5.51 8.91 11.35
C ASN A 122 4.55 7.71 11.56
N ASN A 123 3.49 7.62 10.76
CA ASN A 123 2.42 6.63 10.93
C ASN A 123 1.97 6.07 9.58
N ILE A 124 1.79 4.74 9.47
CA ILE A 124 1.33 4.07 8.24
C ILE A 124 -0.21 3.99 8.13
N GLY A 125 -0.92 4.08 9.25
CA GLY A 125 -2.38 4.01 9.31
C GLY A 125 -3.05 5.23 8.67
N ILE A 126 -2.50 6.44 8.89
CA ILE A 126 -3.03 7.66 8.27
C ILE A 126 -3.00 7.58 6.73
N PRO A 127 -1.86 7.32 6.07
CA PRO A 127 -1.85 7.17 4.61
C PRO A 127 -2.69 5.97 4.16
N THR A 128 -2.79 4.88 4.94
CA THR A 128 -3.67 3.74 4.64
C THR A 128 -5.14 4.17 4.56
N ILE A 129 -5.61 4.95 5.53
CA ILE A 129 -6.99 5.44 5.57
C ILE A 129 -7.25 6.36 4.37
N ILE A 130 -6.35 7.31 4.11
CA ILE A 130 -6.48 8.24 2.99
C ILE A 130 -6.53 7.49 1.66
N HIS A 131 -5.62 6.54 1.46
CA HIS A 131 -5.54 5.75 0.23
C HIS A 131 -6.80 4.88 0.05
N THR A 132 -7.27 4.24 1.11
CA THR A 132 -8.52 3.48 1.09
C THR A 132 -9.70 4.37 0.70
N LEU A 133 -9.82 5.55 1.32
CA LEU A 133 -10.89 6.50 1.01
C LEU A 133 -10.82 6.96 -0.45
N TYR A 134 -9.63 7.25 -0.96
CA TYR A 134 -9.43 7.57 -2.36
C TYR A 134 -9.94 6.45 -3.28
N ASN A 135 -9.57 5.19 -3.01
CA ASN A 135 -10.02 4.05 -3.81
C ASN A 135 -11.55 3.88 -3.77
N VAL A 136 -12.18 4.08 -2.61
CA VAL A 136 -13.63 4.04 -2.45
C VAL A 136 -14.29 5.18 -3.25
N LEU A 137 -13.80 6.41 -3.14
CA LEU A 137 -14.38 7.60 -3.78
C LEU A 137 -14.26 7.60 -5.30
N VAL A 138 -13.20 7.02 -5.85
CA VAL A 138 -13.03 6.93 -7.32
C VAL A 138 -13.84 5.77 -7.91
N THR A 139 -14.20 4.78 -7.09
CA THR A 139 -14.94 3.60 -7.56
C THR A 139 -16.46 3.76 -7.52
N PHE A 140 -17.00 4.54 -6.58
CA PHE A 140 -18.44 4.74 -6.39
C PHE A 140 -18.87 6.16 -6.73
#